data_AF-A0A6I3D4Z4-F1
#
_entry.id   AF-A0A6I3D4Z4-F1
#
_cell.length_a   1.000
_cell.length_b   1.000
_cell.length_c   1.000
_cell.angle_alpha   90.00
_cell.angle_beta   90.00
_cell.angle_gamma   90.00
#
_symmetry.space_group_name_H-M   'P 1'
#
loop_
_entity.id
_entity.type
_entity.pdbx_description
1 polymer ?
#
loop_
_entity_poly.entity_id
_entity_poly.type
_entity_poly.pdbx_seq_one_letter_code
_entity_poly.pdbx_strand_id
1 'polypeptide(L)'
;MKFTTRKLVTIVGEAALESRLIRDVMALGAKGYTITDAHGTGPRNQRNGDLEGGNIKIEIVTDPETVDKIVEKLSTDYFPHYACSCWISDVEVLREDRY
;
A
#
# COMPACT_ATOMS: atom_id res chain seq x y z
N MET A 1 27.03 -7.94 7.53
CA MET A 1 25.60 -7.69 7.80
C MET A 1 24.81 -8.77 7.08
N LYS A 2 23.82 -9.38 7.73
CA LYS A 2 22.95 -10.38 7.12
C LYS A 2 21.70 -9.67 6.59
N PHE A 3 21.46 -9.80 5.30
CA PHE A 3 20.23 -9.37 4.66
C PHE A 3 19.28 -10.56 4.56
N THR A 4 17.98 -10.27 4.62
CA THR A 4 16.92 -11.24 4.34
C THR A 4 15.98 -10.65 3.30
N THR A 5 15.59 -11.46 2.33
CA THR A 5 14.60 -11.11 1.32
C THR A 5 13.20 -10.98 1.94
N ARG A 6 12.53 -9.87 1.65
CA ARG A 6 11.13 -9.57 1.98
C ARG A 6 10.41 -9.02 0.74
N LYS A 7 9.11 -8.82 0.87
CA LYS A 7 8.30 -8.17 -0.16
C LYS A 7 8.04 -6.72 0.24
N LEU A 8 8.10 -5.82 -0.73
CA LEU A 8 7.59 -4.45 -0.61
C LEU A 8 6.28 -4.35 -1.38
N VAL A 9 5.19 -4.13 -0.65
CA VAL A 9 3.88 -3.76 -1.19
C VAL A 9 3.83 -2.24 -1.30
N THR A 10 3.54 -1.74 -2.49
CA THR A 10 3.32 -0.31 -2.71
C THR A 10 1.91 -0.07 -3.20
N ILE A 11 1.18 0.80 -2.52
CA ILE A 11 -0.20 1.16 -2.82
C ILE A 11 -0.23 2.66 -3.12
N VAL A 12 -0.82 3.07 -4.24
CA VAL A 12 -1.08 4.48 -4.56
C VAL A 12 -2.59 4.69 -4.67
N GLY A 13 -3.12 5.72 -4.02
CA GLY A 13 -4.53 6.06 -4.07
C GLY A 13 -4.85 7.40 -3.40
N GLU A 14 -6.14 7.74 -3.34
CA GLU A 14 -6.63 8.99 -2.74
C GLU A 14 -6.29 9.06 -1.24
N ALA A 15 -5.82 10.23 -0.77
CA ALA A 15 -5.46 10.48 0.63
C ALA A 15 -6.63 10.23 1.60
N ALA A 16 -7.87 10.42 1.15
CA ALA A 16 -9.08 10.12 1.92
C ALA A 16 -9.18 8.65 2.38
N LEU A 17 -8.47 7.72 1.73
CA LEU A 17 -8.44 6.30 2.09
C LEU A 17 -7.39 5.95 3.13
N GLU A 18 -6.47 6.86 3.46
CA GLU A 18 -5.29 6.58 4.30
C GLU A 18 -5.64 5.82 5.58
N SER A 19 -6.48 6.44 6.42
CA SER A 19 -6.82 5.89 7.74
C SER A 19 -7.48 4.52 7.67
N ARG A 20 -8.23 4.24 6.59
CA ARG A 20 -8.90 2.94 6.39
C ARG A 20 -7.91 1.89 5.87
N LEU A 21 -7.11 2.24 4.86
CA LEU A 21 -6.07 1.37 4.30
C LEU A 21 -5.08 0.95 5.38
N ILE A 22 -4.56 1.91 6.15
CA ILE A 22 -3.62 1.63 7.25
C ILE A 22 -4.24 0.69 8.28
N ARG A 23 -5.48 0.95 8.69
CA ARG A 23 -6.17 0.07 9.65
C ARG A 23 -6.27 -1.36 9.13
N ASP A 24 -6.68 -1.52 7.88
CA ASP A 24 -6.87 -2.84 7.27
C ASP A 24 -5.53 -3.58 7.11
N VAL A 25 -4.49 -2.95 6.55
CA VAL A 25 -3.19 -3.63 6.35
C VAL A 25 -2.50 -4.00 7.66
N MET A 26 -2.62 -3.16 8.70
CA MET A 26 -2.11 -3.49 10.03
C MET A 26 -2.89 -4.66 10.67
N ALA A 27 -4.22 -4.72 10.47
CA ALA A 27 -5.03 -5.85 10.94
C ALA A 27 -4.71 -7.16 10.21
N LEU A 28 -4.15 -7.09 9.00
CA LEU A 28 -3.76 -8.25 8.20
C LEU A 28 -2.37 -8.79 8.52
N GLY A 29 -1.60 -8.11 9.38
CA GLY A 29 -0.30 -8.57 9.86
C GLY A 29 0.87 -7.65 9.57
N ALA A 30 0.67 -6.55 8.83
CA ALA A 30 1.73 -5.57 8.62
C ALA A 30 2.21 -4.99 9.96
N LYS A 31 3.53 -4.91 10.14
CA LYS A 31 4.15 -4.38 11.37
C LYS A 31 4.43 -2.88 11.30
N GLY A 32 4.38 -2.29 10.10
CA GLY A 32 4.64 -0.89 9.87
C GLY A 32 4.45 -0.51 8.41
N TYR A 33 4.46 0.80 8.16
CA TYR A 33 4.27 1.39 6.84
C TYR A 33 4.96 2.75 6.78
N THR A 34 5.22 3.22 5.57
CA THR A 34 5.65 4.60 5.27
C THR A 34 4.67 5.21 4.30
N ILE A 35 4.38 6.51 4.47
CA ILE A 35 3.51 7.27 3.58
C ILE A 35 4.31 8.42 2.97
N THR A 36 4.07 8.66 1.68
CA THR A 36 4.62 9.79 0.94
C THR A 36 3.51 10.44 0.11
N ASP A 37 3.52 11.77 0.03
CA ASP A 37 2.63 12.50 -0.86
C ASP A 37 2.91 12.12 -2.31
N ALA A 38 1.85 11.98 -3.10
CA ALA A 38 1.92 11.57 -4.49
C ALA A 38 0.96 12.39 -5.37
N HIS A 39 1.32 12.54 -6.64
CA HIS A 39 0.53 13.25 -7.64
C HIS A 39 0.80 12.65 -9.02
N GLY A 40 -0.23 12.66 -9.88
CA GLY A 40 -0.17 12.07 -11.21
C GLY A 40 -1.54 11.70 -11.75
N THR A 41 -1.56 11.08 -12.93
CA THR A 41 -2.78 10.68 -13.63
C THR A 41 -2.76 9.18 -13.92
N GLY A 42 -3.87 8.50 -13.60
CA GLY A 42 -4.09 7.10 -13.91
C GLY A 42 -5.11 6.89 -15.03
N PRO A 43 -5.25 5.65 -15.55
CA PRO A 43 -6.17 5.31 -16.64
C PRO A 43 -7.65 5.33 -16.23
N ARG A 44 -7.96 5.17 -14.93
CA ARG A 44 -9.32 5.43 -14.42
C ARG A 44 -9.47 6.93 -14.22
N ASN A 45 -10.48 7.48 -14.89
CA ASN A 45 -10.81 8.91 -14.99
C ASN A 45 -10.60 9.63 -13.64
N GLN A 46 -9.79 10.69 -13.65
CA GLN A 46 -9.74 11.66 -12.56
C GLN A 46 -11.16 12.18 -12.35
N ARG A 47 -11.75 11.97 -11.17
CA ARG A 47 -12.83 12.86 -10.75
C ARG A 47 -12.19 14.24 -10.71
N ASN A 48 -12.58 15.10 -11.65
CA ASN A 48 -12.27 16.53 -11.61
C ASN A 48 -12.82 17.10 -10.32
N GLY A 49 -11.97 17.12 -9.31
CA GLY A 49 -12.23 17.64 -8.00
C GLY A 49 -10.94 17.45 -7.27
N ASP A 50 -10.32 18.55 -6.86
CA ASP A 50 -9.51 18.57 -5.65
C ASP A 50 -10.37 17.98 -4.54
N LEU A 51 -10.41 16.65 -4.44
CA LEU A 51 -10.72 16.00 -3.19
C LEU A 51 -9.60 16.46 -2.28
N GLU A 52 -9.94 17.27 -1.28
CA GLU A 52 -8.99 17.81 -0.31
C GLU A 52 -8.02 16.69 0.14
N GLY A 53 -6.73 16.86 -0.16
CA GLY A 53 -5.67 15.94 0.27
C GLY A 53 -4.86 15.24 -0.83
N GLY A 54 -5.32 15.22 -2.10
CA GLY A 54 -4.53 14.63 -3.20
C GLY A 54 -4.36 13.11 -3.11
N ASN A 55 -3.24 12.59 -3.63
CA ASN A 55 -2.92 11.16 -3.57
C ASN A 55 -1.78 10.90 -2.59
N ILE A 56 -1.75 9.67 -2.06
CA ILE A 56 -0.67 9.16 -1.24
C ILE A 56 -0.10 7.88 -1.83
N LYS A 57 1.17 7.61 -1.56
CA LYS A 57 1.83 6.33 -1.77
C LYS A 57 2.18 5.71 -0.42
N ILE A 58 1.66 4.53 -0.17
CA ILE A 58 1.88 3.72 1.03
C ILE A 58 2.84 2.58 0.68
N GLU A 59 3.90 2.43 1.46
CA GLU A 59 4.93 1.41 1.29
C GLU A 59 5.00 0.52 2.54
N ILE A 60 4.86 -0.79 2.35
CA ILE A 60 4.81 -1.80 3.42
C ILE A 60 5.80 -2.91 3.09
N VAL A 61 6.80 -3.10 3.95
CA VAL A 61 7.71 -4.25 3.84
C VAL A 61 7.22 -5.35 4.77
N THR A 62 6.97 -6.54 4.22
CA THR A 62 6.35 -7.64 4.96
C THR A 62 6.71 -9.00 4.36
N ASP A 63 6.32 -10.07 5.04
CA ASP A 63 6.42 -11.44 4.55
C ASP A 63 5.39 -11.75 3.43
N PRO A 64 5.63 -12.79 2.60
CA PRO A 64 4.73 -13.15 1.49
C PRO A 64 3.28 -13.46 1.88
N GLU A 65 3.04 -14.08 3.05
CA GLU A 65 1.68 -14.44 3.48
C GLU A 65 0.84 -13.19 3.75
N THR A 66 1.44 -12.19 4.38
CA THR A 66 0.80 -10.89 4.59
C THR A 66 0.56 -10.14 3.27
N VAL A 67 1.45 -10.28 2.28
CA VAL A 67 1.22 -9.70 0.94
C VAL A 67 -0.05 -10.27 0.31
N ASP A 68 -0.22 -11.59 0.32
CA ASP A 68 -1.38 -12.24 -0.29
C ASP A 68 -2.69 -11.72 0.33
N LYS A 69 -2.74 -11.61 1.66
CA LYS A 69 -3.88 -11.05 2.40
C LYS A 69 -4.17 -9.60 2.02
N ILE A 70 -3.13 -8.76 1.91
CA ILE A 70 -3.30 -7.35 1.52
C ILE A 70 -3.83 -7.26 0.09
N VAL A 71 -3.28 -8.02 -0.86
CA VAL A 71 -3.72 -8.02 -2.25
C VAL A 71 -5.16 -8.49 -2.39
N GLU A 72 -5.56 -9.53 -1.67
CA GLU A 72 -6.93 -10.01 -1.63
C GLU A 72 -7.87 -8.90 -1.13
N LYS A 73 -7.56 -8.29 0.02
CA LYS A 73 -8.34 -7.19 0.60
C LYS A 73 -8.48 -6.01 -0.35
N LEU A 74 -7.40 -5.61 -1.03
CA LEU A 74 -7.43 -4.53 -2.02
C LEU A 74 -8.31 -4.91 -3.22
N SER A 75 -8.21 -6.15 -3.68
CA SER A 75 -8.95 -6.66 -4.84
C SER A 75 -10.45 -6.72 -4.61
N THR A 76 -10.88 -7.08 -3.40
CA THR A 76 -12.30 -7.19 -3.05
C THR A 76 -12.91 -5.83 -2.65
N ASP A 77 -12.21 -5.05 -1.83
CA ASP A 77 -12.83 -3.93 -1.12
C ASP A 77 -12.43 -2.56 -1.66
N TYR A 78 -11.36 -2.48 -2.46
CA TYR A 78 -10.79 -1.21 -2.89
C TYR A 78 -10.79 -1.01 -4.41
N PHE A 79 -10.16 -1.91 -5.18
CA PHE A 79 -10.05 -1.77 -6.63
C PHE A 79 -11.41 -1.63 -7.36
N PRO A 80 -12.52 -2.25 -6.92
CA PRO A 80 -13.82 -2.03 -7.56
C PRO A 80 -14.36 -0.60 -7.36
N HIS A 81 -13.98 0.09 -6.29
CA HIS A 81 -14.65 1.30 -5.81
C HIS A 81 -13.81 2.57 -5.89
N TYR A 82 -12.48 2.46 -5.91
CA TYR A 82 -11.58 3.60 -5.83
C TYR A 82 -10.56 3.62 -6.97
N ALA A 83 -10.02 4.81 -7.24
CA ALA A 83 -8.86 4.97 -8.10
C ALA A 83 -7.58 4.68 -7.29
N CYS A 84 -7.22 3.40 -7.21
CA CYS A 84 -5.98 2.97 -6.56
C CYS A 84 -5.22 1.94 -7.42
N SER A 85 -3.93 1.84 -7.18
CA SER A 85 -3.00 0.92 -7.84
C SER A 85 -2.10 0.26 -6.82
N CYS A 86 -1.70 -0.97 -7.06
CA CYS A 86 -0.80 -1.72 -6.18
C CYS A 86 0.23 -2.47 -7.02
N TRP A 87 1.47 -2.49 -6.55
CA TRP A 87 2.52 -3.35 -7.11
C TRP A 87 3.40 -3.93 -5.99
N ILE A 88 4.12 -4.99 -6.33
CA ILE A 88 4.95 -5.74 -5.40
C ILE A 88 6.36 -5.82 -5.98
N SER A 89 7.36 -5.67 -5.12
CA SER A 89 8.77 -5.86 -5.45
C SER A 89 9.49 -6.68 -4.38
N ASP A 90 10.59 -7.32 -4.76
CA ASP A 90 11.50 -7.97 -3.82
C ASP A 90 12.48 -6.94 -3.26
N VAL A 91 12.71 -6.99 -1.94
CA VAL A 91 13.64 -6.11 -1.23
C VAL A 91 14.49 -6.90 -0.24
N GLU A 92 15.72 -6.47 -0.03
CA GLU A 92 16.60 -6.99 1.01
C GLU A 92 16.57 -6.08 2.23
N VAL A 93 16.26 -6.64 3.40
CA VAL A 93 16.18 -5.88 4.65
C VAL A 93 17.19 -6.32 5.69
N LEU A 94 17.51 -5.39 6.58
CA LEU A 94 18.20 -5.64 7.84
C LEU A 94 17.17 -5.77 8.95
N ARG A 95 17.48 -6.49 10.04
CA ARG A 95 16.58 -6.64 11.20
C ARG A 95 15.22 -7.22 10.81
N GLU A 96 15.26 -8.44 10.26
CA GLU A 96 14.10 -9.19 9.78
C GLU A 96 12.94 -9.23 10.80
N ASP A 97 13.24 -9.24 12.10
CA ASP A 97 12.25 -9.24 13.19
C ASP A 97 11.24 -8.08 13.12
N ARG A 98 11.62 -6.95 12.50
CA ARG A 98 10.76 -5.78 12.32
C ARG A 98 9.70 -5.91 11.23
N TYR A 99 9.84 -6.90 10.34
CA TYR A 99 9.02 -7.05 9.14
C TYR A 99 8.22 -8.34 9.15
#